data_AF-A0A348XE12-F1
#
_entry.id   AF-A0A348XE12-F1
#
_cell.length_a   1.000
_cell.length_b   1.000
_cell.length_c   1.000
_cell.angle_alpha   90.00
_cell.angle_beta   90.00
_cell.angle_gamma   90.00
#
_symmetry.space_group_name_H-M   'P 1'
#
loop_
_entity.id
_entity.type
_entity.pdbx_description
1 polymer ?
#
loop_
_entity_poly.entity_id
_entity_poly.type
_entity_poly.pdbx_seq_one_letter_code
_entity_poly.pdbx_strand_id
1 'polypeptide(L)'
;MPNIEEIAVAEWQSYIGNLAMEEVRKRFQPQEIEAFELFRAGRPFNEVTDVIGLPVNTVGVYKKRVQNALTKEVGRLDYDLG
;
A
#
# COMPACT_ATOMS: atom_id res chain seq x y z
N MET A 1 -28.17 6.28 7.86
CA MET A 1 -27.78 6.40 6.45
C MET A 1 -26.57 7.33 6.43
N PRO A 2 -25.42 6.93 5.86
CA PRO A 2 -24.26 7.81 5.76
C PRO A 2 -24.61 9.06 4.96
N ASN A 3 -24.03 10.20 5.34
CA ASN A 3 -24.23 11.47 4.62
C ASN A 3 -23.56 11.36 3.24
N ILE A 4 -24.15 11.98 2.21
CA ILE A 4 -23.59 12.01 0.84
C ILE A 4 -22.15 12.52 0.85
N GLU A 5 -21.84 13.48 1.71
CA GLU A 5 -20.49 14.01 1.89
C GLU A 5 -19.51 12.95 2.42
N GLU A 6 -19.92 12.12 3.38
CA GLU A 6 -19.09 11.05 3.92
C GLU A 6 -18.79 9.97 2.86
N ILE A 7 -19.79 9.66 2.04
CA ILE A 7 -19.64 8.73 0.91
C ILE A 7 -18.63 9.29 -0.09
N ALA A 8 -18.78 10.55 -0.49
CA ALA A 8 -17.88 11.20 -1.45
C ALA A 8 -16.42 11.25 -0.97
N VAL A 9 -16.20 11.54 0.33
CA VAL A 9 -14.85 11.53 0.92
C VAL A 9 -14.25 10.12 0.91
N ALA A 10 -15.02 9.10 1.29
CA ALA A 10 -14.53 7.72 1.31
C ALA A 10 -14.20 7.20 -0.10
N GLU A 11 -15.02 7.55 -1.10
CA GLU A 11 -14.78 7.23 -2.50
C GLU A 11 -13.52 7.93 -3.01
N TRP A 12 -13.34 9.21 -2.68
CA TRP A 12 -12.14 9.97 -3.03
C TRP A 12 -10.86 9.34 -2.45
N GLN A 13 -10.86 9.03 -1.16
CA GLN A 13 -9.71 8.40 -0.49
C GLN A 13 -9.38 7.04 -1.10
N SER A 14 -10.41 6.25 -1.43
CA SER A 14 -10.23 4.95 -2.08
C SER A 14 -9.66 5.10 -3.49
N TYR A 15 -10.15 6.07 -4.26
CA TYR A 15 -9.66 6.38 -5.60
C TYR A 15 -8.18 6.78 -5.58
N ILE A 16 -7.79 7.75 -4.73
CA ILE A 16 -6.40 8.20 -4.60
C ILE A 16 -5.50 7.06 -4.12
N GLY A 17 -5.95 6.27 -3.15
CA GLY A 17 -5.19 5.12 -2.64
C GLY A 17 -4.92 4.06 -3.73
N ASN A 18 -5.92 3.78 -4.58
CA ASN A 18 -5.77 2.85 -5.69
C ASN A 18 -4.79 3.37 -6.75
N LEU A 19 -4.94 4.63 -7.17
CA LEU A 19 -4.06 5.27 -8.14
C LEU A 19 -2.61 5.33 -7.64
N ALA A 20 -2.42 5.66 -6.36
CA ALA A 20 -1.10 5.66 -5.73
C ALA A 20 -0.47 4.26 -5.75
N MET A 21 -1.26 3.21 -5.49
CA MET A 21 -0.75 1.83 -5.51
C MET A 21 -0.37 1.38 -6.91
N GLU A 22 -1.11 1.78 -7.95
CA GLU A 22 -0.75 1.51 -9.35
C GLU A 22 0.61 2.11 -9.73
N GLU A 23 0.88 3.34 -9.32
CA GLU A 23 2.17 4.01 -9.55
C GLU A 23 3.31 3.36 -8.75
N VAL A 24 3.06 3.00 -7.49
CA VAL A 24 4.04 2.33 -6.64
C VAL A 24 4.42 0.96 -7.21
N ARG A 25 3.46 0.17 -7.72
CA ARG A 25 3.72 -1.15 -8.33
C ARG A 25 4.72 -1.11 -9.47
N LYS A 26 4.81 0.02 -10.20
CA LYS A 26 5.77 0.19 -11.31
C LYS A 26 7.22 0.36 -10.82
N ARG A 27 7.43 0.71 -9.55
CA ARG A 27 8.75 1.09 -8.99
C ARG A 27 9.43 -0.02 -8.19
N PHE A 28 8.71 -1.09 -7.85
CA PHE A 28 9.18 -2.15 -6.97
C PHE A 28 9.12 -3.51 -7.65
N GLN A 29 9.94 -4.45 -7.20
CA GLN A 29 9.88 -5.83 -7.68
C GLN A 29 8.58 -6.51 -7.23
N PRO A 30 8.03 -7.48 -8.00
CA PRO A 30 6.78 -8.16 -7.65
C PRO A 30 6.77 -8.72 -6.22
N GLN A 31 7.86 -9.34 -5.77
CA GLN A 31 7.99 -9.89 -4.41
C GLN A 31 7.94 -8.82 -3.30
N GLU A 32 8.40 -7.58 -3.57
CA GLU A 32 8.34 -6.49 -2.58
C GLU A 32 6.90 -6.01 -2.42
N ILE A 33 6.17 -5.93 -3.53
CA ILE A 33 4.73 -5.61 -3.55
C ILE A 33 3.92 -6.72 -2.87
N GLU A 34 4.21 -7.98 -3.18
CA GLU A 34 3.52 -9.13 -2.60
C GLU A 34 3.69 -9.18 -1.08
N ALA A 35 4.92 -9.03 -0.59
CA ALA A 35 5.18 -8.96 0.84
C ALA A 35 4.37 -7.83 1.51
N PHE A 36 4.35 -6.64 0.90
CA PHE A 36 3.58 -5.51 1.41
C PHE A 36 2.06 -5.78 1.43
N GLU A 37 1.50 -6.37 0.38
CA GLU A 37 0.07 -6.71 0.28
C GLU A 37 -0.34 -7.76 1.32
N LEU A 38 0.51 -8.76 1.58
CA LEU A 38 0.27 -9.72 2.66
C LEU A 38 0.23 -9.04 4.02
N PHE A 39 1.17 -8.13 4.29
CA PHE A 39 1.13 -7.33 5.52
C PHE A 39 -0.11 -6.44 5.59
N ARG A 40 -0.55 -5.85 4.48
CA ARG A 40 -1.77 -5.03 4.40
C ARG A 40 -3.02 -5.87 4.68
N ALA A 41 -3.03 -7.15 4.30
CA ALA A 41 -4.06 -8.11 4.64
C ALA A 41 -4.00 -8.61 6.10
N GLY A 42 -3.12 -8.06 6.93
CA GLY A 42 -3.01 -8.39 8.36
C GLY A 42 -2.17 -9.63 8.66
N ARG A 43 -1.44 -10.17 7.66
CA ARG A 43 -0.60 -11.37 7.86
C ARG A 43 0.59 -11.06 8.77
N PRO A 44 0.88 -11.92 9.77
CA PRO A 44 2.05 -11.77 10.63
C PRO A 44 3.34 -12.13 9.89
N PHE A 45 4.48 -11.73 10.45
CA PHE A 45 5.79 -11.91 9.82
C PHE A 45 6.09 -13.36 9.44
N ASN A 46 5.79 -14.34 10.30
CA ASN A 46 6.02 -15.75 10.01
C ASN A 46 5.27 -16.21 8.75
N GLU A 47 3.98 -15.88 8.62
CA GLU A 47 3.21 -16.23 7.42
C GLU A 47 3.77 -15.55 6.17
N VAL A 48 4.21 -14.30 6.28
CA VAL A 48 4.82 -13.58 5.14
C VAL A 48 6.17 -14.20 4.76
N THR A 49 7.02 -14.55 5.73
CA THR A 49 8.31 -15.18 5.43
C THR A 49 8.15 -16.56 4.82
N ASP A 50 7.12 -17.32 5.23
CA ASP A 50 6.83 -18.65 4.68
C ASP A 50 6.39 -18.56 3.22
N VAL A 51 5.57 -17.56 2.86
CA VAL A 51 5.11 -17.34 1.48
C VAL A 51 6.23 -16.78 0.59
N ILE A 52 6.96 -15.77 1.08
CA ILE A 52 7.94 -15.04 0.28
C ILE A 52 9.30 -15.77 0.22
N GLY A 53 9.58 -16.64 1.19
CA GLY A 53 10.85 -17.37 1.29
C GLY A 53 12.06 -16.51 1.67
N LEU A 54 11.81 -15.33 2.25
CA LEU A 54 12.85 -14.38 2.66
C LEU A 54 12.84 -14.18 4.18
N PRO A 55 13.99 -13.83 4.80
CA PRO A 55 14.04 -13.65 6.25
C PRO A 55 13.26 -12.41 6.71
N VAL A 56 12.86 -12.40 7.98
CA VAL A 56 12.02 -11.35 8.61
C VAL A 56 12.56 -9.93 8.39
N ASN A 57 13.88 -9.75 8.47
CA ASN A 57 14.51 -8.45 8.24
C ASN A 57 14.28 -7.93 6.81
N THR A 58 14.38 -8.80 5.81
CA THR A 58 14.19 -8.46 4.39
C THR A 58 12.75 -8.10 4.09
N VAL A 59 11.79 -8.94 4.50
CA VAL A 59 10.36 -8.64 4.29
C VAL A 59 9.91 -7.39 5.07
N GLY A 60 10.51 -7.14 6.25
CA GLY A 60 10.29 -5.90 7.00
C GLY A 60 10.80 -4.66 6.28
N VAL A 61 11.96 -4.75 5.61
CA VAL A 61 12.47 -3.69 4.75
C VAL A 61 11.55 -3.47 3.56
N TYR A 62 11.07 -4.53 2.90
CA TYR A 62 10.13 -4.43 1.78
C TYR A 62 8.86 -3.69 2.19
N LYS A 63 8.24 -4.12 3.31
CA LYS A 63 7.07 -3.45 3.89
C LYS A 63 7.31 -1.94 4.06
N LYS A 64 8.41 -1.56 4.71
CA LYS A 64 8.73 -0.16 5.01
C LYS A 64 8.96 0.66 3.74
N ARG A 65 9.69 0.13 2.76
CA ARG A 65 9.98 0.83 1.50
C ARG A 65 8.71 1.08 0.69
N VAL A 66 7.88 0.06 0.51
CA VAL A 66 6.61 0.18 -0.23
C VAL A 66 5.65 1.11 0.51
N GLN A 67 5.54 0.99 1.84
CA GLN A 67 4.70 1.88 2.65
C GLN A 67 5.10 3.35 2.50
N ASN A 68 6.39 3.66 2.62
CA ASN A 68 6.89 5.04 2.47
C ASN A 68 6.62 5.61 1.07
N ALA A 69 6.81 4.78 0.03
CA ALA A 69 6.52 5.19 -1.34
C ALA A 69 5.02 5.45 -1.54
N LEU A 70 4.16 4.60 -1.00
CA LEU A 70 2.71 4.75 -1.06
C LEU A 70 2.23 6.02 -0.35
N THR A 71 2.69 6.27 0.87
CA THR A 71 2.34 7.51 1.60
C THR A 71 2.76 8.76 0.82
N LYS A 72 3.95 8.76 0.23
CA LYS A 72 4.43 9.87 -0.59
C LYS A 72 3.59 10.06 -1.85
N GLU A 73 3.20 8.97 -2.51
CA GLU A 73 2.41 9.02 -3.73
C GLU A 73 0.98 9.49 -3.48
N VAL A 74 0.34 9.02 -2.40
CA VAL A 74 -0.97 9.52 -1.94
C VAL A 74 -0.89 11.03 -1.71
N GLY A 75 0.10 11.52 -0.96
CA GLY A 75 0.24 12.95 -0.68
C GLY A 75 0.49 13.80 -1.93
N ARG A 76 1.24 13.27 -2.91
CA ARG A 76 1.44 13.93 -4.20
C ARG A 76 0.12 14.03 -4.98
N LEU A 77 -0.61 12.92 -5.08
CA LEU A 77 -1.87 12.86 -5.84
C LEU A 77 -2.97 13.70 -5.19
N ASP A 78 -3.04 13.72 -3.86
CA ASP A 78 -4.00 14.55 -3.12
C ASP A 78 -3.73 16.05 -3.36
N TYR A 79 -2.46 16.46 -3.43
CA TYR A 79 -2.07 17.83 -3.79
C TYR A 79 -2.33 18.17 -5.27
N ASP A 80 -2.10 17.22 -6.18
CA ASP A 80 -2.23 17.44 -7.63
C ASP A 80 -3.68 17.42 -8.12
N LEU A 81 -4.57 16.70 -7.42
CA LEU A 81 -5.95 16.44 -7.85
C LEU A 81 -7.02 17.07 -6.94
N GLY A 82 -6.68 17.49 -5.73
CA GLY A 82 -7.54 18.20 -4.78
C GLY A 82 -7.44 19.72 -4.91
#